data_AF-A0A534JYA3-F1
#
_entry.id   AF-A0A534JYA3-F1
#
_cell.length_a   1.000
_cell.length_b   1.000
_cell.length_c   1.000
_cell.angle_alpha   90.00
_cell.angle_beta   90.00
_cell.angle_gamma   90.00
#
_symmetry.space_group_name_H-M   'P 1'
#
loop_
_entity.id
_entity.type
_entity.pdbx_description
1 polymer ?
#
loop_
_entity_poly.entity_id
_entity_poly.type
_entity_poly.pdbx_seq_one_letter_code
_entity_poly.pdbx_strand_id
1 'polypeptide(L)' 'MPNITLSLPEDLHRKMRRHPEVKWSEVVRRILADKIRALEAMDRMVSRSILTPEDVAEFDHILKEALLRRYRRRAEG' A
#
# COMPACT_ATOMS: atom_id res chain seq x y z
N MET A 1 -23.13 -5.92 -15.98
CA MET A 1 -21.98 -5.58 -15.12
C MET A 1 -22.28 -6.04 -13.69
N PRO A 2 -21.29 -6.51 -12.93
CA PRO A 2 -21.48 -6.80 -11.50
C PRO A 2 -21.83 -5.51 -10.74
N ASN A 3 -22.65 -5.63 -9.70
CA ASN A 3 -23.06 -4.52 -8.84
C ASN A 3 -22.55 -4.75 -7.41
N ILE A 4 -22.19 -3.67 -6.73
CA ILE A 4 -21.79 -3.67 -5.33
C ILE A 4 -22.65 -2.65 -4.60
N THR A 5 -23.36 -3.08 -3.55
CA THR A 5 -24.10 -2.21 -2.64
C THR A 5 -23.29 -2.01 -1.37
N LEU A 6 -23.05 -0.76 -0.99
CA LEU A 6 -22.28 -0.40 0.20
C LEU A 6 -23.17 0.35 1.19
N SER A 7 -23.16 -0.09 2.44
CA SER A 7 -23.75 0.68 3.54
C SER A 7 -22.79 1.79 3.94
N LEU A 8 -23.28 3.03 3.98
CA LEU A 8 -22.51 4.20 4.38
C LEU A 8 -23.04 4.75 5.71
N PRO A 9 -22.17 5.30 6.57
CA PRO A 9 -22.61 6.12 7.69
C PRO A 9 -23.53 7.25 7.21
N GLU A 10 -24.59 7.51 7.97
CA GLU A 10 -25.65 8.42 7.53
C GLU A 10 -25.16 9.87 7.38
N ASP A 11 -24.21 10.30 8.21
CA ASP A 11 -23.60 11.61 8.10
C ASP A 11 -22.77 11.76 6.81
N LEU A 12 -22.03 10.73 6.42
CA LEU A 12 -21.27 10.68 5.18
C LEU A 12 -22.21 10.73 3.97
N HIS A 13 -23.25 9.90 3.95
CA HIS A 13 -24.23 9.91 2.88
C HIS A 13 -24.93 11.26 2.75
N ARG A 14 -25.26 11.93 3.87
CA ARG A 14 -25.80 13.29 3.87
C ARG A 14 -24.82 14.30 3.27
N LYS A 15 -23.53 14.24 3.61
CA LYS A 15 -22.50 15.12 3.03
C LYS A 15 -22.37 14.87 1.52
N MET A 16 -22.33 13.61 1.08
CA MET A 16 -22.26 13.27 -0.34
C MET A 16 -23.46 13.80 -1.13
N ARG A 17 -24.68 13.68 -0.59
CA ARG A 17 -25.90 14.22 -1.24
C ARG A 17 -25.92 15.73 -1.38
N ARG A 18 -25.16 16.48 -0.56
CA ARG A 18 -25.01 17.94 -0.71
C ARG A 18 -24.12 18.32 -1.90
N HIS A 19 -23.40 17.35 -2.46
CA HIS A 19 -22.51 17.51 -3.60
C HIS A 19 -22.95 16.62 -4.77
N PRO A 20 -24.13 16.86 -5.36
CA PRO A 20 -24.65 16.07 -6.48
C PRO A 20 -23.84 16.22 -7.77
N GLU A 21 -23.02 17.26 -7.90
CA GLU A 21 -22.09 17.48 -9.01
C GLU A 21 -21.00 16.42 -9.09
N VAL A 22 -20.73 15.71 -7.99
CA VAL A 22 -19.71 14.67 -7.92
C VAL A 22 -20.29 13.31 -8.33
N LYS A 23 -19.66 12.67 -9.32
CA LYS A 23 -19.98 11.29 -9.72
C LYS A 23 -19.43 10.28 -8.72
N TRP A 24 -20.06 10.16 -7.56
CA TRP A 24 -19.59 9.34 -6.44
C TRP A 24 -19.29 7.88 -6.80
N SER A 25 -20.12 7.24 -7.64
CA SER A 25 -19.86 5.87 -8.10
C SER A 25 -18.55 5.76 -8.88
N GLU A 26 -18.15 6.79 -9.62
CA GLU A 26 -16.89 6.81 -10.36
C GLU A 26 -15.69 6.99 -9.43
N VAL A 27 -15.83 7.87 -8.43
CA VAL A 27 -14.82 8.05 -7.38
C VAL A 27 -14.54 6.73 -6.68
N VAL A 28 -15.60 6.01 -6.25
CA VAL A 28 -15.47 4.71 -5.59
C VAL A 28 -14.83 3.68 -6.52
N ARG A 29 -15.26 3.59 -7.79
CA ARG A 29 -14.66 2.66 -8.76
C ARG A 29 -13.17 2.89 -8.94
N ARG A 30 -12.73 4.15 -9.06
CA ARG A 30 -11.30 4.47 -9.19
C ARG A 30 -10.50 4.07 -7.97
N ILE A 31 -10.99 4.37 -6.77
CA ILE A 31 -10.33 4.00 -5.51
C ILE A 31 -10.18 2.47 -5.40
N LEU A 32 -11.24 1.72 -5.72
CA LEU A 32 -11.19 0.26 -5.70
C LEU A 32 -10.20 -0.29 -6.73
N ALA A 33 -10.21 0.24 -7.96
CA ALA A 33 -9.28 -0.18 -9.01
C ALA A 33 -7.81 0.08 -8.62
N ASP A 34 -7.53 1.25 -8.05
CA ASP A 34 -6.18 1.61 -7.61
C ASP A 34 -5.72 0.74 -6.43
N LYS A 35 -6.62 0.42 -5.49
CA LYS A 35 -6.31 -0.50 -4.38
C LYS A 35 -6.01 -1.92 -4.86
N ILE A 36 -6.79 -2.44 -5.81
CA ILE A 36 -6.57 -3.77 -6.38
C ILE A 36 -5.23 -3.81 -7.12
N ARG A 37 -4.90 -2.81 -7.95
CA ARG A 37 -3.59 -2.74 -8.63
C ARG A 37 -2.41 -2.75 -7.65
N ALA A 38 -2.54 -2.06 -6.53
CA ALA A 38 -1.52 -2.05 -5.49
C ALA A 38 -1.35 -3.44 -4.85
N LEU A 39 -2.46 -4.12 -4.53
CA LEU A 39 -2.42 -5.49 -4.00
C LEU A 39 -1.82 -6.47 -5.01
N GLU A 40 -2.23 -6.42 -6.28
CA GLU A 40 -1.65 -7.26 -7.33
C GLU A 40 -0.15 -6.98 -7.55
N ALA A 41 0.30 -5.73 -7.40
CA ALA A 41 1.72 -5.41 -7.46
C ALA A 41 2.48 -6.03 -6.29
N MET A 42 1.95 -5.95 -5.07
CA MET A 42 2.51 -6.61 -3.90
C MET A 42 2.55 -8.13 -4.08
N ASP A 43 1.46 -8.73 -4.54
CA ASP A 43 1.39 -10.17 -4.80
C ASP A 43 2.42 -10.58 -5.86
N ARG A 44 2.59 -9.81 -6.93
CA ARG A 44 3.65 -10.07 -7.92
C ARG A 44 5.05 -9.97 -7.31
N MET A 45 5.32 -8.96 -6.49
CA MET A 45 6.61 -8.81 -5.80
C MET A 45 6.92 -9.99 -4.87
N VAL A 46 5.89 -10.48 -4.15
CA VAL A 46 6.05 -11.57 -3.16
C VAL A 46 5.92 -12.96 -3.80
N SER A 47 5.27 -13.10 -4.96
CA SER A 47 5.04 -14.38 -5.64
C SER A 47 6.30 -15.16 -6.02
N ARG A 48 7.46 -14.49 -6.11
CA ARG A 48 8.77 -15.10 -6.34
C ARG A 48 9.69 -15.04 -5.11
N SER A 49 9.20 -14.44 -4.03
CA SER A 49 9.92 -14.30 -2.77
C SER A 49 9.69 -15.56 -1.93
N ILE A 50 10.69 -16.44 -1.90
CA ILE A 50 10.80 -17.53 -0.92
C ILE A 50 11.58 -17.01 0.30
N LEU A 51 11.31 -15.77 0.72
CA LEU A 51 11.94 -15.22 1.92
C LEU A 51 11.35 -15.91 3.14
N THR A 52 12.16 -16.76 3.74
CA THR A 52 11.92 -17.33 5.05
C THR A 52 12.17 -16.27 6.13
N PRO A 53 11.63 -16.43 7.35
CA PRO A 53 11.97 -15.57 8.48
C PRO A 53 13.49 -15.47 8.71
N GLU A 54 14.22 -16.54 8.43
CA GLU A 54 15.68 -16.61 8.51
C GLU A 54 16.35 -15.68 7.47
N ASP A 55 15.87 -15.65 6.23
CA ASP A 55 16.39 -14.76 5.17
C ASP A 55 16.17 -13.27 5.53
N VAL A 56 15.06 -12.95 6.19
CA VAL A 56 14.77 -11.59 6.66
C VAL A 56 15.75 -11.17 7.77
N ALA A 57 16.07 -12.09 8.69
CA ALA A 57 17.03 -11.84 9.76
C ALA A 57 18.46 -11.65 9.23
N GLU A 58 18.87 -12.45 8.23
CA GLU A 58 20.16 -12.28 7.56
C GLU A 58 20.25 -10.92 6.84
N PHE A 59 19.18 -10.53 6.13
CA PHE A 59 19.13 -9.24 5.45
C PHE A 59 19.22 -8.05 6.41
N ASP A 60 18.57 -8.11 7.57
CA ASP A 60 18.67 -7.09 8.62
C ASP A 60 20.12 -6.89 9.11
N HIS A 61 20.84 -8.00 9.31
CA HIS A 61 22.24 -7.95 9.73
C HIS A 61 23.13 -7.29 8.65
N ILE A 62 22.98 -7.71 7.39
CA ILE A 62 23.73 -7.15 6.25
C ILE A 62 23.46 -5.64 6.11
N LEU A 63 22.19 -5.23 6.22
CA LEU A 63 21.80 -3.82 6.12
C LEU A 63 22.41 -2.98 7.24
N LYS A 64 22.32 -3.44 8.50
CA LYS A 64 22.91 -2.77 9.67
C LYS A 64 24.41 -2.60 9.52
N GLU A 65 25.12 -3.64 9.08
CA GLU A 65 26.56 -3.56 8.83
C GLU A 65 26.89 -2.55 7.72
N ALA A 66 26.16 -2.58 6.60
CA ALA A 66 26.39 -1.67 5.49
C ALA A 66 26.19 -0.20 5.91
N LEU A 67 25.13 0.07 6.68
CA LEU A 67 24.87 1.39 7.26
C LEU A 67 25.97 1.80 8.24
N LEU A 68 26.39 0.91 9.14
CA LEU A 68 27.47 1.18 10.10
C LEU A 68 28.78 1.53 9.38
N ARG A 69 29.15 0.76 8.34
CA ARG A 69 30.33 1.05 7.49
C ARG A 69 30.23 2.41 6.80
N ARG A 70 29.03 2.80 6.36
CA ARG A 70 28.79 4.11 5.73
C ARG A 70 28.91 5.25 6.73
N TYR A 71 28.34 5.11 7.93
CA TYR A 71 28.41 6.14 8.95
C TYR A 71 29.82 6.30 9.53
N ARG A 72 30.57 5.21 9.73
CA ARG A 72 31.98 5.27 10.16
C ARG A 72 32.86 6.02 9.16
N ARG A 73 32.76 5.67 7.87
CA ARG A 73 33.48 6.40 6.80
C ARG A 73 33.15 7.89 6.72
N ARG A 74 31.96 8.29 7.16
CA ARG A 74 31.54 9.70 7.21
C ARG A 74 31.94 10.41 8.51
N ALA A 75 32.26 9.68 9.56
CA ALA A 75 32.74 10.22 10.83
C ALA A 75 34.28 10.35 10.85
N GLU A 76 34.98 9.62 9.99
CA GLU A 76 36.44 9.60 9.87
C GLU A 76 36.99 10.54 8.77
N GLY A 77 36.14 11.26 8.03
CA GLY A 77 36.52 12.22 7.00
C GLY A 77 35.82 13.56 7.17
#